data_AF-A0A6H0V1D5-F1
#
_entry.id   AF-A0A6H0V1D5-F1
#
_cell.length_a   1.000
_cell.length_b   1.000
_cell.length_c   1.000
_cell.angle_alpha   90.00
_cell.angle_beta   90.00
_cell.angle_gamma   90.00
#
_symmetry.space_group_name_H-M   'P 1'
#
loop_
_entity.id
_entity.type
_entity.pdbx_description
1 polymer ?
#
loop_
_entity_poly.entity_id
_entity_poly.type
_entity_poly.pdbx_seq_one_letter_code
_entity_poly.pdbx_strand_id
1 'polypeptide(L)'
;MPKFKTKIKKPEFYTLLFLIFLFVLLLLIWVLIPFTIGYKKPEYVPSETDLSEEEFYSKLGSEIATIKLLTYIGNSLILIFFVVYIILARHKIKLGYGFFITWIIIFIILSTMPFIRGISQMHIIELWVGSLITVVNILLIITLSYLTFKLHVDRKIHNYQWYKIHKGKGT
;
A
#
# COMPACT_ATOMS: atom_id res chain seq x y z
N MET A 1 16.65 -21.09 20.06
CA MET A 1 15.17 -21.19 20.17
C MET A 1 14.53 -20.72 18.87
N PRO A 2 13.71 -21.53 18.17
CA PRO A 2 13.12 -21.12 16.89
C PRO A 2 12.23 -19.88 17.09
N LYS A 3 12.41 -18.85 16.25
CA LYS A 3 11.60 -17.63 16.31
C LYS A 3 10.13 -18.00 16.03
N PHE A 4 9.23 -17.75 16.99
CA PHE A 4 7.79 -17.99 16.83
C PHE A 4 7.26 -17.23 15.60
N LYS A 5 6.50 -17.93 14.75
CA LYS A 5 5.86 -17.39 13.54
C LYS A 5 4.39 -17.76 13.56
N THR A 6 3.51 -16.86 13.13
CA THR A 6 2.06 -17.06 13.15
C THR A 6 1.49 -17.36 11.76
N LYS A 7 0.33 -18.03 11.71
CA LYS A 7 -0.45 -18.21 10.48
C LYS A 7 -1.58 -17.18 10.46
N ILE A 8 -1.90 -16.65 9.28
CA ILE A 8 -3.05 -15.76 9.12
C ILE A 8 -4.35 -16.56 9.27
N LYS A 9 -5.26 -16.11 10.13
CA LYS A 9 -6.59 -16.71 10.29
C LYS A 9 -7.50 -16.32 9.11
N LYS A 10 -8.57 -17.10 8.88
CA LYS A 10 -9.53 -16.83 7.78
C LYS A 10 -10.06 -15.37 7.75
N PRO A 11 -10.57 -14.79 8.86
CA PRO A 11 -11.12 -13.44 8.81
C PRO A 11 -10.05 -12.41 8.44
N GLU A 12 -8.86 -12.51 9.04
CA GLU A 12 -7.72 -11.62 8.77
C GLU A 12 -7.29 -11.67 7.29
N PHE A 13 -7.28 -12.87 6.71
CA PHE A 13 -6.97 -13.06 5.29
C PHE A 13 -8.00 -12.36 4.39
N TYR A 14 -9.29 -12.56 4.63
CA TYR A 14 -10.34 -11.93 3.83
C TYR A 14 -10.42 -10.42 4.03
N THR A 15 -10.15 -9.91 5.24
CA THR A 15 -10.04 -8.47 5.50
C THR A 15 -8.92 -7.85 4.68
N LEU A 16 -7.72 -8.45 4.71
CA LEU A 16 -6.59 -7.98 3.89
C LEU A 16 -6.91 -8.02 2.40
N LEU A 17 -7.49 -9.13 1.92
CA LEU A 17 -7.82 -9.29 0.50
C LEU A 17 -8.88 -8.28 0.03
N PHE A 18 -9.90 -8.02 0.85
CA PHE A 18 -10.92 -7.00 0.57
C PHE A 18 -10.33 -5.59 0.51
N LEU A 19 -9.48 -5.22 1.48
CA LEU A 19 -8.82 -3.91 1.48
C LEU A 19 -7.90 -3.73 0.26
N ILE A 20 -7.19 -4.78 -0.15
CA ILE A 20 -6.36 -4.75 -1.36
C ILE A 20 -7.23 -4.61 -2.62
N PHE A 21 -8.34 -5.35 -2.71
CA PHE A 21 -9.28 -5.20 -3.81
C PHE A 21 -9.79 -3.77 -3.93
N LEU A 22 -10.20 -3.16 -2.80
CA LEU A 22 -10.66 -1.78 -2.77
C LEU A 22 -9.53 -0.81 -3.18
N PHE A 23 -8.30 -1.03 -2.71
CA PHE A 23 -7.14 -0.22 -3.08
C PHE A 23 -6.84 -0.30 -4.58
N VAL A 24 -6.88 -1.49 -5.20
CA VAL A 24 -6.69 -1.68 -6.65
C VAL A 24 -7.77 -0.96 -7.44
N LEU A 25 -9.03 -1.06 -7.02
CA LEU A 25 -10.16 -0.39 -7.69
C LEU A 25 -9.99 1.13 -7.66
N LEU A 26 -9.63 1.69 -6.49
CA LEU A 26 -9.37 3.13 -6.37
C LEU A 26 -8.15 3.57 -7.18
N LEU A 27 -7.08 2.77 -7.22
CA LEU A 27 -5.91 3.02 -8.05
C LEU A 27 -6.27 3.09 -9.53
N LEU A 28 -7.08 2.14 -10.01
CA LEU A 28 -7.53 2.12 -11.40
C LEU A 28 -8.34 3.38 -11.74
N ILE A 29 -9.26 3.79 -10.87
CA ILE A 29 -10.00 5.05 -11.04
C ILE A 29 -9.03 6.23 -11.09
N TRP A 30 -8.09 6.33 -10.14
CA TRP A 30 -7.15 7.46 -10.04
C TRP A 30 -6.24 7.63 -11.27
N VAL A 31 -5.88 6.51 -11.90
CA VAL A 31 -5.05 6.49 -13.12
C VAL A 31 -5.83 6.89 -14.35
N LEU A 32 -7.14 6.60 -14.39
CA LEU A 32 -8.02 6.93 -15.51
C LEU A 32 -8.49 8.40 -15.51
N ILE A 33 -8.52 9.06 -14.35
CA ILE A 33 -8.86 10.49 -14.22
C ILE A 33 -8.22 11.36 -15.32
N PRO A 34 -6.89 11.39 -15.51
CA PRO A 34 -6.27 12.24 -16.52
C PRO A 34 -6.73 11.97 -17.95
N PHE A 35 -7.12 10.73 -18.28
CA PHE A 35 -7.61 10.36 -19.60
C PHE A 35 -9.08 10.75 -19.83
N THR A 36 -9.81 11.11 -18.77
CA THR A 36 -11.24 11.45 -18.84
C THR A 36 -11.47 12.95 -18.73
N ILE A 37 -10.89 13.61 -17.73
CA ILE A 37 -11.10 15.04 -17.45
C ILE A 37 -9.89 15.91 -17.84
N GLY A 38 -8.80 15.30 -18.31
CA GLY A 38 -7.57 16.01 -18.62
C GLY A 38 -6.76 16.40 -17.38
N TYR A 39 -5.88 17.38 -17.55
CA TYR A 39 -4.96 17.86 -16.51
C TYR A 39 -5.27 19.29 -16.12
N LYS A 40 -5.02 19.61 -14.85
CA LYS A 40 -5.10 20.99 -14.37
C LYS A 40 -3.93 21.75 -15.01
N LYS A 41 -4.26 22.75 -15.83
CA LYS A 41 -3.25 23.61 -16.45
C LYS A 41 -2.47 24.32 -15.35
N PRO A 42 -1.12 24.31 -15.38
CA PRO A 42 -0.32 25.14 -14.49
C PRO A 42 -0.68 26.61 -14.69
N GLU A 43 -0.68 27.35 -13.58
CA GLU A 43 -1.02 28.78 -13.51
C GLU A 43 0.05 29.67 -14.18
N TYR A 44 1.25 29.11 -14.41
CA TYR A 44 2.36 29.75 -15.11
C TYR A 44 2.91 28.83 -16.20
N VAL A 45 2.98 29.36 -17.43
CA VAL A 45 3.75 28.76 -18.53
C VAL A 45 5.12 29.43 -18.51
N PRO A 46 6.24 28.67 -18.40
CA PRO A 46 7.56 29.26 -18.46
C PRO A 46 7.75 30.00 -19.79
N SER A 47 7.97 31.31 -19.71
CA SER A 47 8.20 32.21 -20.83
C SER A 47 9.49 31.91 -21.63
N GLU A 48 10.32 30.97 -21.16
CA GLU A 48 11.57 30.54 -21.78
C GLU A 48 11.44 29.24 -22.60
N THR A 49 10.23 28.75 -22.86
CA THR A 49 10.07 27.55 -23.70
C THR A 49 9.97 27.94 -25.18
N ASP A 50 10.85 27.38 -26.02
CA ASP A 50 10.79 27.48 -27.50
C ASP A 50 9.55 26.79 -28.11
N LEU A 51 8.64 26.29 -27.28
CA LEU A 51 7.45 25.54 -27.68
C LEU A 51 6.25 26.46 -27.79
N SER A 52 5.37 26.18 -28.75
CA SER A 52 4.02 26.77 -28.72
C SER A 52 3.29 26.31 -27.45
N GLU A 53 2.34 27.12 -26.96
CA GLU A 53 1.53 26.75 -25.78
C GLU A 53 0.87 25.37 -25.94
N GLU A 54 0.37 25.07 -27.14
CA GLU A 54 -0.25 23.79 -27.45
C GLU A 54 0.73 22.61 -27.33
N GLU A 55 1.95 22.76 -27.86
CA GLU A 55 3.00 21.74 -27.75
C GLU A 55 3.47 21.55 -26.31
N PHE A 56 3.59 22.64 -25.55
CA PHE A 56 3.94 22.58 -24.13
C PHE A 56 2.89 21.79 -23.33
N TYR A 57 1.61 22.09 -23.49
CA TYR A 57 0.54 21.39 -22.78
C TYR A 57 0.38 19.93 -23.23
N SER A 58 0.58 19.65 -24.52
CA SER A 58 0.58 18.28 -25.05
C SER A 58 1.70 17.43 -24.44
N LYS A 59 2.92 17.99 -24.40
CA LYS A 59 4.08 17.32 -23.80
C LYS A 59 3.90 17.10 -22.30
N LEU A 60 3.45 18.12 -21.58
CA LEU A 60 3.16 18.04 -20.15
C LEU A 60 2.11 16.96 -19.85
N GLY A 61 1.03 16.91 -20.64
CA GLY A 61 -0.02 15.90 -20.49
C GLY A 61 0.49 14.47 -20.74
N SER A 62 1.36 14.29 -21.74
CA SER A 62 2.00 13.01 -22.05
C SER A 62 2.93 12.55 -20.92
N GLU A 63 3.75 13.45 -20.37
CA GLU A 63 4.65 13.14 -19.26
C GLU A 63 3.86 12.73 -18.00
N ILE A 64 2.79 13.45 -17.66
CA ILE A 64 1.96 13.12 -16.51
C ILE A 64 1.24 11.77 -16.73
N ALA A 65 0.68 11.51 -17.92
CA ALA A 65 0.06 10.23 -18.26
C ALA A 65 1.05 9.09 -18.03
N THR A 66 2.26 9.26 -18.57
CA THR A 66 3.33 8.26 -18.50
C THR A 66 3.74 7.98 -17.06
N ILE A 67 3.95 9.02 -16.25
CA ILE A 67 4.29 8.88 -14.82
C ILE A 67 3.17 8.15 -14.07
N LYS A 68 1.89 8.52 -14.30
CA LYS A 68 0.76 7.87 -13.64
C LYS A 68 0.62 6.41 -14.04
N LEU A 69 0.78 6.08 -15.31
CA LEU A 69 0.77 4.71 -15.81
C LEU A 69 1.91 3.87 -15.23
N LEU A 70 3.14 4.40 -15.22
CA LEU A 70 4.28 3.72 -14.61
C LEU A 70 4.07 3.50 -13.12
N THR A 71 3.52 4.49 -12.42
CA THR A 71 3.23 4.36 -10.99
C THR A 71 2.15 3.32 -10.74
N TYR A 72 1.12 3.26 -11.57
CA TYR A 72 0.10 2.22 -11.51
C TYR A 72 0.68 0.82 -11.70
N ILE A 73 1.52 0.62 -12.72
CA ILE A 73 2.15 -0.67 -13.02
C ILE A 73 3.04 -1.08 -11.83
N GLY A 74 3.89 -0.17 -11.35
CA GLY A 74 4.74 -0.42 -10.18
C GLY A 74 3.95 -0.81 -8.94
N ASN A 75 2.91 -0.04 -8.61
CA ASN A 75 2.04 -0.33 -7.47
C ASN A 75 1.28 -1.66 -7.64
N SER A 76 0.78 -1.94 -8.84
CA SER A 76 0.09 -3.20 -9.14
C SER A 76 0.99 -4.40 -8.93
N LEU A 77 2.25 -4.33 -9.36
CA LEU A 77 3.23 -5.40 -9.12
C LEU A 77 3.49 -5.60 -7.63
N ILE A 78 3.71 -4.52 -6.86
CA ILE A 78 3.89 -4.58 -5.41
C ILE A 78 2.70 -5.25 -4.73
N LEU A 79 1.48 -4.90 -5.13
CA LEU A 79 0.26 -5.51 -4.59
C LEU A 79 0.11 -6.98 -4.96
N ILE A 80 0.45 -7.36 -6.19
CA ILE A 80 0.46 -8.76 -6.61
C ILE A 80 1.42 -9.57 -5.73
N PHE A 81 2.63 -9.05 -5.47
CA PHE A 81 3.55 -9.69 -4.52
C PHE A 81 2.93 -9.84 -3.13
N PHE A 82 2.28 -8.79 -2.61
CA PHE A 82 1.60 -8.86 -1.32
C PHE A 82 0.53 -9.95 -1.30
N VAL A 83 -0.34 -9.99 -2.32
CA VAL A 83 -1.42 -10.97 -2.47
C VAL A 83 -0.86 -12.39 -2.50
N VAL A 84 0.16 -12.65 -3.31
CA VAL A 84 0.84 -13.94 -3.36
C VAL A 84 1.37 -14.33 -1.98
N TYR A 85 2.02 -13.40 -1.27
CA TYR A 85 2.52 -13.67 0.07
C TYR A 85 1.42 -14.00 1.08
N ILE A 86 0.30 -13.27 1.11
CA ILE A 86 -0.79 -13.56 2.07
C ILE A 86 -1.50 -14.88 1.74
N ILE A 87 -1.61 -15.24 0.44
CA ILE A 87 -2.12 -16.56 0.01
C ILE A 87 -1.17 -17.65 0.51
N LEU A 88 0.13 -17.50 0.28
CA LEU A 88 1.12 -18.45 0.80
C LEU A 88 1.06 -18.53 2.33
N ALA A 89 0.91 -17.40 3.03
CA ALA A 89 0.84 -17.33 4.49
C ALA A 89 -0.41 -17.99 5.07
N ARG A 90 -1.49 -18.07 4.29
CA ARG A 90 -2.70 -18.78 4.66
C ARG A 90 -2.51 -20.29 4.62
N HIS A 91 -1.79 -20.81 3.62
CA HIS A 91 -1.73 -22.25 3.34
C HIS A 91 -0.40 -22.92 3.70
N LYS A 92 0.73 -22.28 3.39
CA LYS A 92 2.05 -22.94 3.35
C LYS A 92 3.08 -22.33 4.32
N ILE A 93 3.15 -21.00 4.44
CA ILE A 93 4.20 -20.33 5.20
C ILE A 93 3.67 -19.69 6.49
N LYS A 94 4.56 -19.49 7.47
CA LYS A 94 4.26 -18.73 8.68
C LYS A 94 4.95 -17.37 8.60
N LEU A 95 4.30 -16.33 9.10
CA LEU A 95 4.79 -14.95 9.05
C LEU A 95 5.46 -14.55 10.37
N GLY A 96 6.50 -13.73 10.25
CA GLY A 96 7.20 -13.11 11.37
C GLY A 96 7.23 -11.59 11.23
N TYR A 97 7.83 -10.90 12.21
CA TYR A 97 7.89 -9.43 12.25
C TYR A 97 8.43 -8.78 10.98
N GLY A 98 9.47 -9.34 10.37
CA GLY A 98 10.06 -8.77 9.15
C GLY A 98 9.04 -8.62 8.03
N PHE A 99 8.14 -9.60 7.85
CA PHE A 99 7.06 -9.49 6.89
C PHE A 99 6.16 -8.28 7.20
N PHE A 100 5.63 -8.22 8.43
CA PHE A 100 4.69 -7.16 8.79
C PHE A 100 5.31 -5.76 8.72
N ILE A 101 6.53 -5.60 9.25
CA ILE A 101 7.24 -4.30 9.27
C ILE A 101 7.53 -3.84 7.83
N THR A 102 8.06 -4.72 6.97
CA THR A 102 8.34 -4.36 5.56
C THR A 102 7.06 -3.92 4.85
N TRP A 103 5.96 -4.64 5.01
CA TRP A 103 4.71 -4.27 4.35
C TRP A 103 4.08 -3.01 4.93
N ILE A 104 4.18 -2.77 6.23
CA ILE A 104 3.75 -1.50 6.83
C ILE A 104 4.50 -0.32 6.20
N ILE A 105 5.83 -0.41 6.07
CA ILE A 105 6.64 0.64 5.44
C ILE A 105 6.20 0.88 4.00
N ILE A 106 6.00 -0.19 3.23
CA ILE A 106 5.52 -0.11 1.84
C ILE A 106 4.16 0.61 1.78
N PHE A 107 3.19 0.24 2.63
CA PHE A 107 1.88 0.88 2.63
C PHE A 107 1.91 2.33 3.11
N ILE A 108 2.86 2.72 3.97
CA ILE A 108 3.08 4.13 4.32
C ILE A 108 3.51 4.92 3.07
N ILE A 109 4.46 4.40 2.28
CA ILE A 109 4.91 5.05 1.04
C ILE A 109 3.76 5.12 0.03
N LEU A 110 2.98 4.04 -0.12
CA LEU A 110 1.83 4.00 -1.01
C LEU A 110 0.70 4.96 -0.58
N SER A 111 0.62 5.30 0.72
CA SER A 111 -0.41 6.21 1.23
C SER A 111 -0.21 7.66 0.79
N THR A 112 1.04 8.08 0.54
CA THR A 112 1.38 9.45 0.12
C THR A 112 1.54 9.58 -1.40
N MET A 113 1.71 8.45 -2.10
CA MET A 113 1.89 8.38 -3.55
C MET A 113 0.83 9.15 -4.36
N PRO A 114 -0.47 9.14 -4.02
CA PRO A 114 -1.46 9.93 -4.76
C PRO A 114 -1.19 11.42 -4.79
N PHE A 115 -0.37 11.96 -3.88
CA PHE A 115 -0.10 13.40 -3.75
C PHE A 115 1.33 13.80 -4.15
N ILE A 116 2.10 12.91 -4.78
CA ILE A 116 3.52 13.13 -5.07
C ILE A 116 3.79 14.36 -5.96
N ARG A 117 2.80 14.75 -6.79
CA ARG A 117 2.87 15.94 -7.66
C ARG A 117 2.45 17.25 -6.97
N GLY A 118 2.02 17.18 -5.72
CA GLY A 118 1.50 18.30 -4.97
C GLY A 118 0.00 18.54 -5.20
N ILE A 119 -0.70 18.87 -4.11
CA ILE A 119 -2.15 19.07 -4.06
C ILE A 119 -2.60 20.23 -4.97
N SER A 120 -1.78 21.27 -5.12
CA SER A 120 -2.11 22.45 -5.93
C SER A 120 -2.28 22.15 -7.42
N GLN A 121 -1.64 21.09 -7.92
CA GLN A 121 -1.65 20.68 -9.32
C GLN A 121 -2.76 19.67 -9.66
N MET A 122 -3.62 19.34 -8.70
CA MET A 122 -4.63 18.30 -8.84
C MET A 122 -6.03 18.86 -9.02
N HIS A 123 -6.86 18.14 -9.78
CA HIS A 123 -8.30 18.39 -9.81
C HIS A 123 -8.96 17.93 -8.51
N ILE A 124 -10.12 18.52 -8.18
CA ILE A 124 -10.87 18.18 -6.97
C ILE A 124 -11.20 16.66 -6.90
N ILE A 125 -11.55 16.05 -8.04
CA ILE A 125 -11.86 14.62 -8.13
C ILE A 125 -10.61 13.77 -7.85
N GLU A 126 -9.45 14.19 -8.36
CA GLU A 126 -8.17 13.52 -8.10
C GLU A 126 -7.80 13.58 -6.62
N LEU A 127 -8.07 14.71 -5.96
CA LEU A 127 -7.89 14.86 -4.52
C LEU A 127 -8.80 13.92 -3.74
N TRP A 128 -10.10 13.88 -4.06
CA TRP A 128 -11.05 12.98 -3.38
C TRP A 128 -10.64 11.51 -3.51
N VAL A 129 -10.33 11.06 -4.74
CA VAL A 129 -9.90 9.67 -4.98
C VAL A 129 -8.57 9.40 -4.29
N GLY A 130 -7.61 10.33 -4.36
CA GLY A 130 -6.33 10.23 -3.67
C GLY A 130 -6.49 10.11 -2.15
N SER A 131 -7.38 10.89 -1.54
CA SER A 131 -7.67 10.80 -0.11
C SER A 131 -8.30 9.46 0.27
N LEU A 132 -9.22 8.92 -0.54
CA LEU A 132 -9.78 7.59 -0.32
C LEU A 132 -8.70 6.51 -0.39
N ILE A 133 -7.78 6.62 -1.35
CA ILE A 133 -6.63 5.73 -1.46
C ILE A 133 -5.77 5.76 -0.18
N THR A 134 -5.50 6.94 0.36
CA THR A 134 -4.76 7.10 1.64
C THR A 134 -5.50 6.46 2.80
N VAL A 135 -6.82 6.66 2.91
CA VAL A 135 -7.64 6.04 3.97
C VAL A 135 -7.57 4.52 3.91
N VAL A 136 -7.71 3.92 2.73
CA VAL A 136 -7.61 2.46 2.57
C VAL A 136 -6.22 1.94 2.96
N ASN A 137 -5.15 2.66 2.60
CA ASN A 137 -3.79 2.30 3.06
C ASN A 137 -3.66 2.39 4.59
N ILE A 138 -4.22 3.41 5.22
CA ILE A 138 -4.20 3.53 6.68
C ILE A 138 -4.91 2.33 7.32
N LEU A 139 -6.05 1.89 6.77
CA LEU A 139 -6.73 0.69 7.25
C LEU A 139 -5.88 -0.59 7.08
N LEU A 140 -5.14 -0.71 5.97
CA LEU A 140 -4.17 -1.80 5.76
C LEU A 140 -3.06 -1.76 6.82
N ILE A 141 -2.48 -0.58 7.06
CA ILE A 141 -1.43 -0.37 8.07
C ILE A 141 -1.93 -0.73 9.47
N ILE A 142 -3.13 -0.27 9.85
CA ILE A 142 -3.74 -0.60 11.14
C ILE A 142 -3.95 -2.12 11.26
N THR A 143 -4.46 -2.75 10.21
CA THR A 143 -4.68 -4.21 10.19
C THR A 143 -3.36 -4.97 10.37
N LEU A 144 -2.31 -4.59 9.64
CA LEU A 144 -0.98 -5.21 9.77
C LEU A 144 -0.34 -4.95 11.14
N SER A 145 -0.53 -3.75 11.69
CA SER A 145 -0.03 -3.39 13.02
C SER A 145 -0.72 -4.20 14.11
N TYR A 146 -2.04 -4.39 14.00
CA TYR A 146 -2.80 -5.29 14.87
C TYR A 146 -2.27 -6.73 14.80
N LEU A 147 -2.04 -7.26 13.58
CA LEU A 147 -1.48 -8.61 13.41
C LEU A 147 -0.07 -8.73 13.97
N THR A 148 0.74 -7.66 13.89
CA THR A 148 2.07 -7.60 14.51
C THR A 148 1.99 -7.67 16.03
N PHE A 149 1.07 -6.90 16.63
CA PHE A 149 0.84 -6.93 18.07
C PHE A 149 0.33 -8.30 18.53
N LYS A 150 -0.60 -8.89 17.79
CA LYS A 150 -1.10 -10.24 18.07
C LYS A 150 0.03 -11.28 18.04
N LEU A 151 0.90 -11.23 17.03
CA LEU A 151 2.10 -12.08 16.96
C LEU A 151 2.99 -11.88 18.20
N HIS A 152 3.11 -10.64 18.69
CA HIS A 152 3.87 -10.33 19.90
C HIS A 152 3.31 -10.99 21.14
N VAL A 153 2.00 -10.88 21.36
CA VAL A 153 1.29 -11.51 22.47
C VAL A 153 1.42 -13.03 22.40
N ASP A 154 1.12 -13.63 21.24
CA ASP A 154 1.19 -15.09 21.05
C ASP A 154 2.60 -15.64 21.35
N ARG A 155 3.64 -14.89 20.97
CA ARG A 155 5.04 -15.27 21.25
C ARG A 155 5.37 -15.21 22.74
N LYS A 156 4.89 -14.20 23.48
CA LYS A 156 5.08 -14.12 24.94
C LYS A 156 4.40 -15.29 25.64
N ILE A 157 3.17 -15.61 25.26
CA ILE A 157 2.42 -16.74 25.81
C ILE A 157 3.16 -18.06 25.55
N HIS A 158 3.63 -18.27 24.30
CA HIS A 158 4.38 -19.47 23.95
C HIS A 158 5.68 -19.62 24.76
N ASN A 159 6.45 -18.52 24.90
CA ASN A 159 7.67 -18.53 25.70
C ASN A 159 7.40 -18.83 27.18
N TYR A 160 6.31 -18.27 27.73
CA TYR A 160 5.90 -18.53 29.11
C TYR A 160 5.50 -20.00 29.32
N GLN A 161 4.68 -20.56 28.43
CA GLN A 161 4.31 -21.97 28.50
C GLN A 161 5.52 -22.89 28.36
N TRP A 162 6.44 -22.59 27.44
CA TRP A 162 7.67 -23.35 27.28
C TRP A 162 8.53 -23.33 28.55
N TYR A 163 8.70 -22.14 29.16
CA TYR A 163 9.41 -21.99 30.43
C TYR A 163 8.75 -22.78 31.56
N LYS A 164 7.42 -22.71 31.70
CA LYS A 164 6.66 -23.46 32.72
C LYS A 164 6.88 -24.97 32.58
N ILE A 165 6.83 -25.51 31.36
CA ILE A 165 6.95 -26.95 31.09
C ILE A 165 8.37 -27.47 31.36
N HIS A 166 9.41 -26.69 31.02
CA HIS A 166 10.80 -27.15 31.13
C HIS A 166 11.41 -26.88 32.51
N LYS A 167 10.97 -25.84 33.22
CA LYS A 167 11.44 -25.56 34.58
C LYS A 167 10.63 -26.31 35.65
N GLY A 168 9.37 -26.65 35.39
CA GLY A 168 8.53 -27.45 36.28
C GLY A 168 8.81 -28.97 36.29
N LYS A 169 9.72 -29.46 35.42
CA LYS A 169 10.20 -30.85 35.41
C LYS A 169 11.56 -31.04 36.08
N GLY A 170 12.15 -29.97 36.62
CA GLY A 170 13.49 -29.94 37.22
C GLY A 170 13.49 -29.91 38.75
N THR A 171 12.36 -30.19 39.40
CA THR A 171 12.21 -30.36 40.85
C THR A 171 11.49 -31.66 41.12
#